data_AF-A0A4R4ER25-F1
#
_entry.id   AF-A0A4R4ER25-F1
#
_cell.length_a   1.000
_cell.length_b   1.000
_cell.length_c   1.000
_cell.angle_alpha   90.00
_cell.angle_beta   90.00
_cell.angle_gamma   90.00
#
_symmetry.space_group_name_H-M   'P 1'
#
loop_
_entity.id
_entity.type
_entity.pdbx_description
1 polymer ?
#
loop_
_entity_poly.entity_id
_entity_poly.type
_entity_poly.pdbx_seq_one_letter_code
_entity_poly.pdbx_strand_id
1 'polypeptide(L)' 'MPGPIRSIRPPEDFVSITAPHWHQLCELLGQDPRQLTLRVDGRCVGWRGTRMWYVDPDAYRAVMQRWPNGYWPG' A
#
# COMPACT_ATOMS: atom_id res chain seq x y z
N MET A 1 13.07 -20.76 -23.98
CA MET A 1 12.00 -20.59 -22.98
C MET A 1 12.27 -19.31 -22.22
N PRO A 2 11.49 -18.22 -22.39
CA PRO A 2 11.63 -17.06 -21.53
C PRO A 2 11.09 -17.44 -20.13
N GLY A 3 11.92 -17.30 -19.10
CA GLY A 3 11.55 -17.62 -17.71
C GLY A 3 10.39 -16.76 -17.20
N PRO A 4 9.74 -17.16 -16.11
CA PRO A 4 8.66 -16.37 -15.53
C PRO A 4 9.25 -15.02 -15.13
N ILE A 5 8.90 -13.98 -15.88
CA ILE A 5 8.97 -12.62 -15.38
C ILE A 5 8.11 -12.67 -14.12
N ARG A 6 8.75 -12.76 -12.95
CA ARG A 6 8.13 -12.52 -11.66
C ARG A 6 7.46 -11.17 -11.82
N SER A 7 6.17 -11.18 -12.13
CA SER A 7 5.42 -9.99 -12.45
C SER A 7 5.52 -9.08 -11.24
N ILE A 8 6.40 -8.09 -11.35
CA ILE A 8 6.46 -6.91 -10.49
C ILE A 8 5.30 -5.97 -10.90
N ARG A 9 4.20 -6.54 -11.39
CA ARG A 9 3.00 -5.81 -11.80
C ARG A 9 2.03 -5.86 -10.62
N PRO A 10 1.57 -4.70 -10.16
CA PRO A 10 0.55 -4.67 -9.14
C PRO A 10 -0.67 -5.45 -9.67
N PRO A 11 -1.50 -6.03 -8.78
CA PRO A 11 -2.81 -6.53 -9.19
C PRO A 11 -3.54 -5.45 -10.01
N GLU A 12 -4.30 -5.83 -11.04
CA GLU A 12 -4.91 -4.87 -11.99
C GLU A 12 -5.75 -3.78 -11.31
N ASP A 13 -6.26 -4.04 -10.11
CA ASP A 13 -7.08 -3.14 -9.31
C ASP A 13 -6.31 -2.08 -8.52
N PHE A 14 -4.97 -2.16 -8.47
CA PHE A 14 -4.15 -1.26 -7.65
C PHE A 14 -3.78 0.02 -8.41
N VAL A 15 -3.92 1.15 -7.73
CA VAL A 15 -3.62 2.48 -8.27
C VAL A 15 -2.26 2.97 -7.79
N SER A 16 -1.53 3.66 -8.67
CA SER A 16 -0.26 4.28 -8.30
C SER A 16 -0.48 5.50 -7.39
N ILE A 17 0.30 5.61 -6.33
CA ILE A 17 0.33 6.77 -5.44
C ILE A 17 1.73 7.37 -5.36
N THR A 18 1.79 8.59 -4.83
CA THR A 18 3.04 9.31 -4.62
C THR A 18 3.76 8.81 -3.36
N ALA A 19 5.07 9.01 -3.30
CA ALA A 19 5.90 8.70 -2.13
C ALA A 19 5.32 9.23 -0.79
N PRO A 20 4.91 10.51 -0.67
CA PRO A 20 4.35 11.01 0.60
C PRO A 20 3.07 10.29 1.01
N HIS A 21 2.17 9.97 0.08
CA HIS A 21 0.95 9.20 0.40
C HIS A 21 1.28 7.78 0.84
N TRP A 22 2.32 7.16 0.28
CA TRP A 22 2.79 5.85 0.74
C TRP A 22 3.35 5.91 2.15
N HIS A 23 4.20 6.90 2.45
CA HIS A 23 4.73 7.11 3.80
C HIS A 23 3.61 7.32 4.82
N GLN A 24 2.66 8.20 4.51
CA GLN A 24 1.49 8.44 5.36
C GLN A 24 0.67 7.16 5.58
N LEU A 25 0.45 6.36 4.53
CA LEU A 25 -0.24 5.08 4.67
C LEU A 25 0.53 4.11 5.59
N CYS A 26 1.85 4.05 5.46
CA CYS A 26 2.68 3.20 6.32
C CYS A 26 2.60 3.64 7.79
N GLU A 27 2.67 4.95 8.05
CA GLU A 27 2.53 5.50 9.39
C GLU A 27 1.15 5.19 9.99
N LEU A 28 0.07 5.38 9.22
CA LEU A 28 -1.29 5.06 9.65
C LEU A 28 -1.47 3.58 10.02
N LEU A 29 -0.76 2.70 9.33
CA LEU A 29 -0.81 1.26 9.56
C LEU A 29 0.24 0.75 10.56
N GLY A 30 1.11 1.63 11.07
CA GLY A 30 2.26 1.25 11.89
C GLY A 30 3.22 0.30 11.17
N GLN A 31 3.29 0.38 9.84
CA GLN A 31 4.12 -0.48 8.99
C GLN A 31 5.38 0.24 8.52
N ASP A 32 6.40 -0.54 8.17
CA ASP A 32 7.65 0.02 7.64
C ASP A 32 7.50 0.37 6.14
N PRO A 33 7.81 1.61 5.72
CA PRO A 33 7.64 2.05 4.33
C PRO A 33 8.62 1.40 3.35
N ARG A 34 9.62 0.66 3.84
CA ARG A 34 10.58 -0.07 3.02
C ARG A 34 10.09 -1.48 2.69
N GLN A 35 8.97 -1.92 3.26
CA GLN A 35 8.36 -3.20 2.92
C GLN A 35 7.91 -3.23 1.46
N LEU A 36 7.99 -4.43 0.87
CA LEU A 36 7.52 -4.67 -0.49
C LEU A 36 5.99 -4.68 -0.56
N THR A 37 5.31 -5.20 0.45
CA THR A 37 3.84 -5.31 0.51
C THR A 37 3.35 -4.80 1.86
N LEU A 38 2.33 -3.94 1.86
CA LEU A 38 1.58 -3.58 3.05
C LEU A 38 0.35 -4.47 3.15
N ARG A 39 0.15 -5.06 4.33
CA ARG A 39 -0.99 -5.93 4.60
C ARG A 39 -1.69 -5.48 5.87
N VAL A 40 -3.02 -5.42 5.82
CA VAL A 40 -3.88 -5.04 6.95
C VAL A 40 -4.97 -6.08 7.05
N ASP A 41 -5.16 -6.66 8.25
CA ASP A 41 -6.18 -7.69 8.49
C ASP A 41 -6.14 -8.84 7.45
N GLY A 42 -4.94 -9.21 6.99
CA GLY A 42 -4.71 -10.26 5.98
C GLY A 42 -4.85 -9.84 4.52
N ARG A 43 -5.44 -8.67 4.23
CA ARG A 43 -5.62 -8.11 2.87
C ARG A 43 -4.39 -7.28 2.46
N CYS A 44 -3.97 -7.40 1.20
CA CYS A 44 -2.91 -6.55 0.64
C CYS A 44 -3.49 -5.16 0.37
N VAL A 45 -2.93 -4.14 1.02
CA VAL A 45 -3.39 -2.74 0.89
C VAL A 45 -2.44 -1.95 -0.01
N GLY A 46 -1.16 -2.33 -0.03
CA GLY A 46 -0.14 -1.58 -0.72
C GLY A 46 0.98 -2.45 -1.25
N TRP A 47 1.61 -2.00 -2.33
CA TRP A 47 2.74 -2.65 -2.94
C TRP A 47 3.79 -1.66 -3.43
N ARG A 48 5.05 -1.96 -3.14
CA ARG A 48 6.20 -1.14 -3.51
C ARG A 48 6.90 -1.75 -4.73
N GLY A 49 6.76 -1.10 -5.87
CA GLY A 49 7.59 -1.34 -7.04
C GLY A 49 8.96 -0.67 -6.93
N THR A 50 9.82 -0.88 -7.92
CA THR A 50 11.21 -0.38 -7.93
C THR A 50 11.32 1.15 -7.80
N ARG A 51 10.33 1.90 -8.31
CA ARG A 51 10.27 3.38 -8.27
C ARG A 51 8.85 3.93 -8.14
N MET A 52 7.89 3.07 -7.85
CA MET A 52 6.46 3.39 -7.82
C MET A 52 5.82 2.69 -6.64
N TRP A 53 4.79 3.33 -6.09
CA TRP A 53 4.00 2.79 -5.00
C TRP A 53 2.59 2.57 -5.51
N TYR A 54 2.01 1.44 -5.17
CA TYR A 54 0.69 1.04 -5.59
C TYR A 54 -0.14 0.72 -4.37
N VAL A 55 -1.43 1.05 -4.41
CA VAL A 55 -2.36 0.72 -3.33
C VAL A 55 -3.67 0.23 -3.89
N ASP A 56 -4.32 -0.66 -3.17
CA ASP A 56 -5.70 -1.04 -3.45
C ASP A 56 -6.58 0.16 -3.09
N PRO A 57 -7.30 0.79 -4.04
CA PRO A 57 -8.07 1.99 -3.76
C PRO A 57 -9.22 1.72 -2.78
N ASP A 58 -9.80 0.52 -2.80
CA ASP A 58 -10.85 0.11 -1.85
C ASP A 58 -10.28 -0.03 -0.43
N ALA A 59 -9.19 -0.78 -0.25
CA ALA A 59 -8.54 -0.90 1.05
C ALA A 59 -7.94 0.43 1.53
N TYR A 60 -7.38 1.25 0.65
CA TYR A 60 -6.88 2.59 0.99
C TYR A 60 -8.02 3.49 1.48
N ARG A 61 -9.19 3.46 0.82
CA ARG A 61 -10.39 4.17 1.29
C ARG A 61 -10.89 3.60 2.61
N ALA A 62 -10.90 2.27 2.79
CA ALA A 62 -11.31 1.63 4.03
C ALA A 62 -10.39 2.01 5.20
N VAL A 63 -9.07 2.07 4.96
CA VAL A 63 -8.08 2.60 5.91
C VAL A 63 -8.41 4.05 6.23
N MET A 64 -8.48 4.93 5.22
CA MET A 64 -8.80 6.35 5.45
C MET A 64 -10.17 6.58 6.13
N GLN A 65 -11.17 5.74 5.87
CA GLN A 65 -12.49 5.77 6.53
C GLN A 65 -12.49 5.18 7.93
N ARG A 66 -11.59 4.24 8.23
CA ARG A 66 -11.37 3.70 9.58
C ARG A 66 -10.58 4.69 10.45
N TRP A 67 -9.83 5.59 9.82
CA TRP A 67 -9.15 6.73 10.46
C TRP A 67 -9.64 8.11 9.94
N PRO A 68 -10.95 8.42 9.99
CA PRO A 68 -11.48 9.65 9.41
C PRO A 68 -11.21 10.89 10.26
N ASN A 69 -10.70 10.71 11.49
CA ASN A 69 -10.74 11.74 12.54
C ASN A 69 -9.37 12.15 13.11
N GLY A 70 -8.26 11.78 12.45
CA GLY A 70 -6.92 12.21 12.89
C GLY A 70 -6.59 11.86 14.35
N TYR A 71 -7.18 10.78 14.90
CA TYR A 71 -6.88 10.35 16.26
C TYR A 71 -5.59 9.55 16.25
N TRP A 72 -4.52 10.22 16.68
CA TRP A 72 -3.19 9.68 16.92
C TRP A 72 -3.14 9.10 18.35
N PRO A 73 -3.08 7.77 18.54
CA PRO A 73 -2.59 7.24 19.81
C PRO A 73 -1.06 7.23 19.78
N GLY A 74 -0.45 8.24 20.42
CA GLY A 74 0.94 8.20 20.93
C GLY A 74 1.95 8.99 20.13
#